data_AF-A0A369H0H3-F1
#
_entry.id   AF-A0A369H0H3-F1
#
_cell.length_a   1.000
_cell.length_b   1.000
_cell.length_c   1.000
_cell.angle_alpha   90.00
_cell.angle_beta   90.00
_cell.angle_gamma   90.00
#
_symmetry.space_group_name_H-M   'P 1'
#
loop_
_entity.id
_entity.type
_entity.pdbx_description
1 polymer ?
#
loop_
_entity_poly.entity_id
_entity_poly.type
_entity_poly.pdbx_seq_one_letter_code
_entity_poly.pdbx_strand_id
1 'polypeptide(L)'
;MATPPVPFSRLKQIATDVCNSAIGSAEFYDHGKTEQWNSTIINSMLKAVIAEATPQGGSAPSFKFACNSTIVQHLVPTSSLNKPRGGSEIKSEEPHVSTSTDATATDGKPHVGRRGMHSATGAYWDEKKDGMWTFKYDGGESKGMDVVVMLIWVAI
;
A
#
# COMPACT_ATOMS: atom_id res chain seq x y z
N MET A 1 -8.61 -5.85 -22.04
CA MET A 1 -8.11 -6.11 -20.67
C MET A 1 -8.67 -7.45 -20.23
N ALA A 2 -7.84 -8.36 -19.73
CA ALA A 2 -8.29 -9.64 -19.21
C ALA A 2 -9.29 -9.43 -18.05
N THR A 3 -10.34 -10.24 -18.02
CA THR A 3 -11.31 -10.22 -16.93
C THR A 3 -10.66 -10.85 -15.69
N PRO A 4 -10.65 -10.18 -14.53
CA PRO A 4 -10.08 -10.77 -13.31
C PRO A 4 -10.92 -11.98 -12.85
N PRO A 5 -10.32 -12.97 -12.20
CA PRO A 5 -11.03 -14.13 -11.66
C PRO A 5 -11.98 -13.76 -10.50
N VAL A 6 -11.80 -12.59 -9.90
CA VAL A 6 -12.68 -12.00 -8.89
C VAL A 6 -13.13 -10.61 -9.39
N PRO A 7 -14.42 -10.24 -9.33
CA PRO A 7 -14.90 -8.96 -9.83
C PRO A 7 -14.17 -7.75 -9.21
N PHE A 8 -13.91 -6.70 -10.00
CA PHE A 8 -13.16 -5.51 -9.53
C PHE A 8 -13.79 -4.83 -8.30
N SER A 9 -15.12 -4.75 -8.24
CA SER A 9 -15.83 -4.21 -7.07
C SER A 9 -15.53 -5.00 -5.80
N ARG A 10 -15.43 -6.33 -5.93
CA ARG A 10 -15.11 -7.24 -4.84
C ARG A 10 -13.64 -7.18 -4.48
N LEU A 11 -12.72 -7.12 -5.44
CA LEU A 11 -11.30 -6.87 -5.19
C LEU A 11 -11.08 -5.57 -4.40
N LYS A 12 -11.78 -4.49 -4.76
CA LYS A 12 -11.75 -3.22 -4.03
C LYS A 12 -12.19 -3.39 -2.58
N GLN A 13 -13.29 -4.12 -2.35
CA GLN A 13 -13.79 -4.39 -1.00
C GLN A 13 -12.78 -5.19 -0.18
N ILE A 14 -12.29 -6.32 -0.72
CA ILE A 14 -11.28 -7.16 -0.05
C ILE A 14 -10.05 -6.31 0.31
N ALA A 15 -9.51 -5.56 -0.64
CA ALA A 15 -8.32 -4.74 -0.42
C ALA A 15 -8.55 -3.67 0.66
N THR A 16 -9.73 -3.05 0.69
CA THR A 16 -10.14 -2.09 1.72
C THR A 16 -10.18 -2.76 3.10
N ASP A 17 -10.79 -3.93 3.21
CA ASP A 17 -10.96 -4.65 4.46
C ASP A 17 -9.62 -5.13 5.03
N VAL A 18 -8.73 -5.68 4.19
CA VAL A 18 -7.42 -6.15 4.65
C VAL A 18 -6.49 -5.01 5.06
N CYS A 19 -6.56 -3.85 4.37
CA CYS A 19 -5.82 -2.65 4.78
C CYS A 19 -6.35 -2.11 6.12
N ASN A 20 -7.67 -2.03 6.27
CA ASN A 20 -8.30 -1.66 7.54
C ASN A 20 -7.90 -2.61 8.68
N SER A 21 -7.89 -3.91 8.44
CA SER A 21 -7.49 -4.88 9.45
C SER A 21 -6.02 -4.75 9.85
N ALA A 22 -5.14 -4.39 8.92
CA ALA A 22 -3.70 -4.31 9.19
C ALA A 22 -3.29 -2.99 9.86
N ILE A 23 -3.84 -1.86 9.40
CA ILE A 23 -3.40 -0.53 9.81
C ILE A 23 -4.53 0.36 10.34
N GLY A 24 -5.76 -0.14 10.45
CA GLY A 24 -6.95 0.63 10.86
C GLY A 24 -6.80 1.30 12.22
N SER A 25 -6.17 0.62 13.18
CA SER A 25 -5.90 1.12 14.54
C SER A 25 -4.61 1.93 14.67
N ALA A 26 -3.78 2.02 13.63
CA ALA A 26 -2.57 2.83 13.67
C ALA A 26 -2.92 4.32 13.64
N GLU A 27 -2.31 5.12 14.52
CA GLU A 27 -2.50 6.57 14.54
C GLU A 27 -1.52 7.30 13.60
N PHE A 28 -0.34 6.71 13.39
CA PHE A 28 0.73 7.27 12.58
C PHE A 28 1.55 6.15 11.92
N TYR A 29 2.31 6.51 10.89
CA TYR A 29 3.32 5.63 10.30
C TYR A 29 4.36 5.20 11.34
N ASP A 30 4.60 3.88 11.43
CA ASP A 30 5.61 3.28 12.28
C ASP A 30 6.48 2.34 11.45
N HIS A 31 7.73 2.74 11.21
CA HIS A 31 8.67 1.98 10.39
C HIS A 31 8.84 0.54 10.90
N GLY A 32 8.90 0.34 12.22
CA GLY A 32 9.10 -0.96 12.85
C GLY A 32 7.93 -1.92 12.70
N LYS A 33 6.75 -1.44 12.29
CA LYS A 33 5.56 -2.27 12.06
C LYS A 33 5.27 -2.53 10.59
N THR A 34 5.97 -1.86 9.67
CA THR A 34 5.67 -1.95 8.23
C THR A 34 5.81 -3.36 7.67
N GLU A 35 6.77 -4.16 8.14
CA GLU A 35 6.92 -5.56 7.77
C GLU A 35 5.69 -6.39 8.19
N GLN A 36 5.26 -6.23 9.44
CA GLN A 36 4.07 -6.90 9.97
C GLN A 36 2.82 -6.50 9.18
N TRP A 37 2.62 -5.21 8.96
CA TRP A 37 1.47 -4.68 8.22
C TRP A 37 1.41 -5.21 6.78
N ASN A 38 2.52 -5.15 6.04
CA ASN A 38 2.58 -5.71 4.69
C ASN A 38 2.33 -7.22 4.69
N SER A 39 2.91 -7.96 5.63
CA SER A 39 2.68 -9.40 5.77
C SER A 39 1.20 -9.71 6.02
N THR A 40 0.53 -8.96 6.89
CA THR A 40 -0.91 -9.12 7.16
C THR A 40 -1.75 -8.83 5.92
N ILE A 41 -1.44 -7.74 5.19
CA ILE A 41 -2.15 -7.35 3.96
C ILE A 41 -2.01 -8.44 2.90
N ILE A 42 -0.77 -8.84 2.59
CA ILE A 42 -0.46 -9.82 1.54
C ILE A 42 -1.13 -11.16 1.85
N ASN A 43 -0.95 -11.68 3.07
CA ASN A 43 -1.52 -12.97 3.45
C ASN A 43 -3.06 -12.97 3.40
N SER A 44 -3.69 -11.90 3.90
CA SER A 44 -5.15 -11.81 3.91
C SER A 44 -5.73 -11.61 2.50
N MET A 45 -5.07 -10.80 1.67
CA MET A 45 -5.45 -10.61 0.27
C MET A 45 -5.38 -11.92 -0.50
N LEU A 46 -4.26 -12.64 -0.41
CA LEU A 46 -4.06 -13.93 -1.09
C LEU A 46 -5.09 -14.97 -0.64
N LYS A 47 -5.35 -15.10 0.67
CA LYS A 47 -6.38 -16.02 1.19
C LYS A 47 -7.76 -15.72 0.60
N ALA A 48 -8.17 -14.45 0.58
CA ALA A 48 -9.47 -14.05 0.09
C ALA A 48 -9.62 -14.31 -1.43
N VAL A 49 -8.65 -13.88 -2.24
CA VAL A 49 -8.75 -14.05 -3.70
C VAL A 49 -8.64 -15.51 -4.13
N ILE A 50 -7.83 -16.33 -3.45
CA ILE A 50 -7.75 -17.78 -3.72
C ILE A 50 -9.10 -18.44 -3.42
N ALA A 51 -9.71 -18.12 -2.28
CA ALA A 51 -11.00 -18.70 -1.90
C ALA A 51 -12.11 -18.33 -2.89
N GLU A 52 -12.18 -17.06 -3.32
CA GLU A 52 -13.23 -16.60 -4.23
C GLU A 52 -12.99 -16.98 -5.70
N ALA A 53 -11.73 -17.18 -6.10
CA ALA A 53 -11.38 -17.63 -7.44
C ALA A 53 -11.43 -19.16 -7.61
N THR A 54 -11.64 -19.93 -6.53
CA THR A 54 -11.76 -21.39 -6.60
C THR A 54 -13.19 -21.76 -6.98
N PRO A 55 -13.43 -22.46 -8.11
CA PRO A 55 -14.77 -22.88 -8.51
C PRO A 55 -15.40 -23.80 -7.47
N GLN A 56 -16.74 -23.81 -7.39
CA GLN A 56 -17.46 -24.76 -6.54
C GLN A 56 -17.10 -26.21 -6.90
N GLY A 57 -16.65 -26.98 -5.91
CA GLY A 57 -16.17 -28.36 -6.10
C GLY A 57 -14.75 -28.50 -6.66
N GLY A 58 -14.06 -27.38 -6.93
CA GLY A 58 -12.65 -27.36 -7.29
C GLY A 58 -11.74 -27.57 -6.08
N SER A 59 -10.61 -28.25 -6.28
CA SER A 59 -9.56 -28.42 -5.25
C SER A 59 -8.56 -27.26 -5.19
N ALA A 60 -8.50 -26.43 -6.26
CA ALA A 60 -7.59 -25.29 -6.38
C ALA A 60 -8.13 -24.26 -7.39
N PRO A 61 -7.71 -22.99 -7.32
CA PRO A 61 -8.04 -21.99 -8.33
C PRO A 61 -7.34 -22.29 -9.66
N SER A 62 -7.96 -21.94 -10.78
CA SER A 62 -7.38 -22.04 -12.13
C SER A 62 -6.36 -20.93 -12.45
N PHE A 63 -5.89 -20.22 -11.42
CA PHE A 63 -4.99 -19.07 -11.53
C PHE A 63 -3.94 -19.14 -10.44
N LYS A 64 -2.70 -18.74 -10.78
CA LYS A 64 -1.68 -18.34 -9.81
C LYS A 64 -1.85 -16.87 -9.48
N PHE A 65 -1.56 -16.51 -8.23
CA PHE A 65 -1.66 -15.12 -7.76
C PHE A 65 -0.33 -14.63 -7.20
N ALA A 66 -0.01 -13.37 -7.46
CA ALA A 66 1.03 -12.63 -6.76
C ALA A 66 0.44 -11.33 -6.19
N CYS A 67 0.78 -11.02 -4.95
CA CYS A 67 0.32 -9.81 -4.26
C CYS A 67 1.54 -9.01 -3.78
N ASN A 68 1.66 -7.77 -4.24
CA ASN A 68 2.61 -6.79 -3.74
C ASN A 68 1.87 -5.77 -2.87
N SER A 69 2.43 -5.42 -1.72
CA SER A 69 1.93 -4.35 -0.85
C SER A 69 3.09 -3.41 -0.54
N THR A 70 2.87 -2.12 -0.73
CA THR A 70 3.85 -1.05 -0.48
C THR A 70 3.25 -0.01 0.45
N ILE A 71 3.92 0.26 1.58
CA ILE A 71 3.56 1.32 2.53
C ILE A 71 4.56 2.45 2.40
N VAL A 72 4.07 3.66 2.14
CA VAL A 72 4.89 4.84 1.88
C VAL A 72 4.61 5.89 2.94
N GLN A 73 5.62 6.27 3.72
CA GLN A 73 5.50 7.39 4.64
C GLN A 73 5.38 8.72 3.86
N HIS A 74 4.46 9.58 4.27
CA HIS A 74 4.41 10.96 3.77
C HIS A 74 5.62 11.76 4.28
N LEU A 75 5.96 12.89 3.63
CA LEU A 75 7.00 13.77 4.15
C LEU A 75 6.53 14.36 5.48
N VAL A 76 7.31 14.13 6.53
CA VAL A 76 7.15 14.83 7.79
C VAL A 76 7.89 16.17 7.66
N PRO A 77 7.27 17.32 8.00
CA PRO A 77 7.99 18.57 8.11
C PRO A 77 9.16 18.41 9.07
N THR A 78 10.36 18.87 8.70
CA THR A 78 11.60 18.77 9.49
C THR A 78 11.45 19.35 10.90
N SER A 79 10.56 20.34 11.09
CA SER A 79 10.19 20.89 12.40
C SER A 79 9.57 19.88 13.38
N SER A 80 8.97 18.81 12.87
CA SER A 80 8.36 17.72 13.66
C SER A 80 9.34 16.59 13.99
N LEU A 81 10.51 16.53 13.35
CA LEU A 81 11.56 15.55 13.66
C LEU A 81 12.37 15.91 14.91
N ASN A 82 12.39 17.19 15.32
CA ASN A 82 13.13 17.67 16.48
C ASN A 82 12.38 17.55 17.82
N LYS A 83 11.20 16.93 17.86
CA LYS A 83 10.57 16.61 19.14
C LYS A 83 11.29 15.38 19.71
N PRO A 84 11.95 15.47 20.88
CA PRO A 84 12.73 14.36 21.41
C PRO A 84 11.81 13.16 21.61
N ARG A 85 11.98 12.11 20.80
CA ARG A 85 11.50 10.78 21.15
C ARG A 85 12.46 10.29 22.23
N GLY A 86 11.93 10.08 23.44
CA GLY A 86 12.75 9.80 24.62
C GLY A 86 13.79 8.71 24.37
N GLY A 87 15.04 9.02 24.74
CA GLY A 87 16.12 8.06 24.95
C GLY A 87 17.01 7.75 23.75
N SER A 88 18.01 8.60 23.48
CA SER A 88 19.43 8.22 23.28
C SER A 88 20.22 9.40 22.72
N GLU A 89 21.31 9.76 23.39
CA GLU A 89 22.30 10.75 22.93
C GLU A 89 23.11 10.17 21.78
N ILE A 90 23.02 10.71 20.55
CA ILE A 90 24.06 10.55 19.53
C ILE A 90 24.24 11.85 18.74
N LYS A 91 25.52 12.17 18.52
CA LYS A 91 26.14 13.39 17.99
C LYS A 91 25.51 13.95 16.70
N SER A 92 25.53 15.29 16.66
CA SER A 92 25.18 16.17 15.56
C SER A 92 26.10 16.01 14.34
N GLU A 93 25.56 15.46 13.27
CA GLU A 93 25.90 15.86 11.90
C GLU A 93 24.58 16.19 11.19
N GLU A 94 24.42 17.44 10.75
CA GLU A 94 23.22 17.89 10.03
C GLU A 94 23.25 17.40 8.57
N PRO A 95 22.25 16.63 8.10
CA PRO A 95 21.96 16.56 6.68
C PRO A 95 21.05 17.73 6.33
N HIS A 96 21.63 18.78 5.72
CA HIS A 96 20.86 19.91 5.19
C HIS A 96 20.06 19.46 3.95
N VAL A 97 18.78 19.14 4.14
CA VAL A 97 17.81 19.02 3.05
C VAL A 97 16.88 20.22 3.11
N SER A 98 16.98 21.11 2.11
CA SER A 98 16.04 22.22 1.91
C SER A 98 14.66 21.68 1.56
N THR A 99 13.80 21.50 2.54
CA THR A 99 12.36 21.42 2.34
C THR A 99 11.72 22.70 2.86
N SER A 100 11.02 23.41 1.96
CA SER A 100 10.25 24.61 2.28
C SER A 100 9.17 24.26 3.31
N THR A 101 9.24 24.92 4.46
CA THR A 101 8.30 24.73 5.59
C THR A 101 6.88 25.24 5.30
N ASP A 102 6.68 25.94 4.18
CA ASP A 102 5.42 26.59 3.80
C ASP A 102 4.90 26.15 2.42
N ALA A 103 4.95 24.85 2.11
CA ALA A 103 4.33 24.33 0.89
C ALA A 103 2.80 24.35 1.01
N THR A 104 2.19 25.48 0.67
CA THR A 104 0.74 25.60 0.42
C THR A 104 0.44 25.11 -1.00
N ALA A 105 -0.55 24.24 -1.15
CA ALA A 105 -1.08 23.89 -2.47
C ALA A 105 -1.75 25.13 -3.12
N THR A 106 -1.99 25.09 -4.42
CA THR A 106 -2.66 26.19 -5.16
C THR A 106 -4.09 26.49 -4.68
N ASP A 107 -4.64 25.64 -3.81
CA ASP A 107 -5.95 25.79 -3.16
C ASP A 107 -5.87 26.29 -1.69
N GLY A 108 -4.65 26.58 -1.19
CA GLY A 108 -4.43 27.12 0.16
C GLY A 108 -4.67 26.13 1.32
N LYS A 109 -4.88 24.84 1.05
CA LYS A 109 -5.11 23.84 2.11
C LYS A 109 -3.80 23.25 2.64
N PRO A 110 -3.78 22.81 3.92
CA PRO A 110 -2.64 22.07 4.46
C PRO A 110 -2.43 20.80 3.64
N HIS A 111 -1.31 20.72 2.92
CA HIS A 111 -0.93 19.52 2.19
C HIS A 111 0.27 18.87 2.88
N VAL A 112 0.12 17.60 3.26
CA VAL A 112 1.27 16.80 3.69
C VAL A 112 2.12 16.55 2.45
N GLY A 113 3.37 17.02 2.43
CA GLY A 113 4.24 16.83 1.28
C GLY A 113 4.30 15.34 0.91
N ARG A 114 3.86 14.95 -0.28
CA ARG A 114 4.00 13.57 -0.74
C ARG A 114 5.33 13.44 -1.47
N ARG A 115 6.13 12.43 -1.13
CA ARG A 115 7.23 12.03 -2.03
C ARG A 115 6.57 11.53 -3.32
N GLY A 116 6.99 12.06 -4.47
CA GLY A 116 6.55 11.52 -5.75
C GLY A 116 7.00 10.06 -5.85
N MET A 117 6.06 9.13 -6.03
CA MET A 117 6.34 7.73 -6.31
C MET A 117 5.60 7.32 -7.56
N HIS A 118 6.35 6.96 -8.60
CA HIS A 118 5.82 6.39 -9.83
C HIS A 118 6.16 4.90 -9.87
N SER A 119 5.13 4.06 -10.05
CA SER A 119 5.28 2.62 -10.19
C SER A 119 4.63 2.18 -11.50
N ALA A 120 5.35 1.37 -12.29
CA ALA A 120 4.87 0.79 -13.53
C ALA A 120 5.24 -0.69 -13.56
N THR A 121 4.42 -1.50 -14.21
CA THR A 121 4.67 -2.94 -14.37
C THR A 121 4.37 -3.31 -15.81
N GLY A 122 5.35 -3.95 -16.47
CA GLY A 122 5.19 -4.59 -17.77
C GLY A 122 5.23 -6.10 -17.61
N ALA A 123 4.61 -6.84 -18.53
CA ALA A 123 4.59 -8.29 -18.49
C ALA A 123 4.59 -8.89 -19.91
N TYR A 124 5.12 -10.11 -20.03
CA TYR A 124 4.97 -10.96 -21.20
C TYR A 124 4.13 -12.18 -20.80
N TRP A 125 2.86 -12.19 -21.20
CA TRP A 125 1.84 -13.13 -20.72
C TRP A 125 0.67 -13.27 -21.72
N ASP A 126 -0.35 -14.09 -21.40
CA ASP A 126 -1.56 -14.18 -22.21
C ASP A 126 -2.48 -12.97 -21.94
N GLU A 127 -2.53 -12.02 -22.87
CA GLU A 127 -3.32 -10.77 -22.76
C GLU A 127 -4.83 -10.99 -22.54
N LYS A 128 -5.35 -12.18 -22.86
CA LYS A 128 -6.78 -12.50 -22.72
C LYS A 128 -7.11 -13.06 -21.35
N LYS A 129 -6.14 -13.64 -20.64
CA LYS A 129 -6.36 -14.39 -19.40
C LYS A 129 -5.61 -13.82 -18.20
N ASP A 130 -4.42 -13.29 -18.44
CA ASP A 130 -3.52 -12.80 -17.40
C ASP A 130 -3.68 -11.30 -17.23
N GLY A 131 -3.45 -10.82 -16.01
CA GLY A 131 -3.64 -9.40 -15.74
C GLY A 131 -3.15 -8.96 -14.38
N MET A 132 -3.25 -7.65 -14.19
CA MET A 132 -2.95 -7.00 -12.93
C MET A 132 -4.04 -6.00 -12.56
N TRP A 133 -4.13 -5.73 -11.27
CA TRP A 133 -5.00 -4.71 -10.70
C TRP A 133 -4.28 -4.02 -9.55
N THR A 134 -4.36 -2.68 -9.52
CA THR A 134 -3.72 -1.86 -8.50
C THR A 134 -4.78 -1.08 -7.73
N PHE A 135 -4.58 -0.98 -6.42
CA PHE A 135 -5.44 -0.29 -5.47
C PHE A 135 -4.62 0.62 -4.58
N LYS A 136 -5.04 1.87 -4.45
CA LYS A 136 -4.55 2.80 -3.43
C LYS A 136 -5.57 2.86 -2.30
N TYR A 137 -5.11 2.64 -1.09
CA TYR A 137 -5.93 2.70 0.12
C TYR A 137 -5.93 4.12 0.70
N ASP A 138 -7.11 4.71 0.80
CA ASP A 138 -7.26 6.10 1.23
C ASP A 138 -7.18 6.27 2.76
N GLY A 139 -7.49 5.22 3.55
CA GLY A 139 -7.53 5.30 5.02
C GLY A 139 -6.16 5.37 5.71
N GLY A 140 -5.07 5.44 4.94
CA GLY A 140 -3.73 5.76 5.43
C GLY A 140 -3.44 7.26 5.47
N GLU A 141 -4.16 8.08 4.68
CA GLU A 141 -3.76 9.46 4.41
C GLU A 141 -3.69 10.30 5.69
N SER A 142 -4.72 10.21 6.54
CA SER A 142 -4.76 10.92 7.83
C SER A 142 -3.71 10.42 8.84
N LYS A 143 -3.04 9.30 8.56
CA LYS A 143 -2.02 8.67 9.40
C LYS A 143 -0.61 8.97 8.91
N GLY A 144 -0.46 9.82 7.89
CA GLY A 144 0.82 10.19 7.32
C GLY A 144 1.46 9.07 6.49
N MET A 145 0.66 8.19 5.88
CA MET A 145 1.16 7.13 5.00
C MET A 145 0.17 6.76 3.89
N ASP A 146 0.69 6.33 2.75
CA ASP A 146 -0.10 5.70 1.69
C ASP A 146 0.13 4.18 1.71
N VAL A 147 -0.90 3.40 1.37
CA VAL A 147 -0.76 1.97 1.09
C VAL A 147 -1.20 1.69 -0.35
N VAL A 148 -0.33 1.03 -1.12
CA VAL A 148 -0.60 0.62 -2.48
C VAL A 148 -0.52 -0.91 -2.55
N VAL A 149 -1.58 -1.54 -3.02
CA VAL A 149 -1.68 -2.99 -3.22
C VAL A 149 -1.77 -3.27 -4.71
N MET A 150 -0.94 -4.19 -5.21
CA MET A 150 -0.99 -4.69 -6.58
C MET A 150 -1.23 -6.19 -6.55
N LEU A 151 -2.26 -6.65 -7.25
CA LEU A 151 -2.58 -8.05 -7.45
C LEU A 151 -2.29 -8.41 -8.91
N ILE A 152 -1.58 -9.51 -9.13
CA ILE A 152 -1.38 -10.14 -10.44
C ILE A 152 -2.05 -11.51 -10.42
N TRP A 153 -2.71 -11.88 -11.50
CA TRP A 153 -3.21 -13.23 -11.75
C TRP A 153 -2.67 -13.77 -13.07
N VAL A 154 -2.34 -15.06 -13.06
CA VAL A 154 -1.83 -15.79 -14.23
C VAL A 154 -2.62 -17.09 -14.36
N ALA A 155 -3.32 -17.28 -15.47
CA ALA A 155 -4.09 -18.49 -15.73
C ALA A 155 -3.16 -19.72 -15.90
N ILE A 156 -3.67 -20.89 -15.51
CA ILE A 156 -2.97 -22.19 -15.62
C ILE A 156 -3.47 -22.94 -16.86
#